data_AF-A0A6I1VUS1-F1
#
_entry.id   AF-A0A6I1VUS1-F1
#
_cell.length_a   1.000
_cell.length_b   1.000
_cell.length_c   1.000
_cell.angle_alpha   90.00
_cell.angle_beta   90.00
_cell.angle_gamma   90.00
#
_symmetry.space_group_name_H-M   'P 1'
#
loop_
_entity.id
_entity.type
_entity.pdbx_description
1 polymer ?
#
loop_
_entity_poly.entity_id
_entity_poly.type
_entity_poly.pdbx_seq_one_letter_code
_entity_poly.pdbx_strand_id
1 'polypeptide(L)'
;MPEMIGKIKAATHNALAGLPELNTFVLESILFRNEDSVSLNSCSLPNDLVMQGTVGHSFSAYKITPMAHIMPVGTTHQFRVEPATVTDVVWSVESVSGDGTLKGTIDTSTGLYTPPDLSGFKGDFIRERVVAKKGNYVSYALVSVLKKTITVNPLLTVKTIG
;
A
#
# COMPACT_ATOMS: atom_id res chain seq x y z
N MET A 1 -49.41 7.96 16.98
CA MET A 1 -48.47 7.31 16.04
C MET A 1 -47.67 8.30 15.17
N PRO A 2 -48.26 9.32 14.51
CA PRO A 2 -47.50 10.23 13.63
C PRO A 2 -46.45 11.09 14.36
N GLU A 3 -46.78 11.56 15.56
CA GLU A 3 -45.92 12.41 16.39
C GLU A 3 -44.64 11.66 16.88
N MET A 4 -44.76 10.36 17.15
CA MET A 4 -43.65 9.51 17.58
C MET A 4 -42.64 9.29 16.45
N ILE A 5 -43.12 9.11 15.22
CA ILE A 5 -42.28 9.01 14.01
C ILE A 5 -41.55 10.34 13.76
N GLY A 6 -42.22 11.47 13.99
CA GLY A 6 -41.61 12.80 13.86
C GLY A 6 -40.45 13.03 14.85
N LYS A 7 -40.64 12.63 16.12
CA LYS A 7 -39.60 12.72 17.16
C LYS A 7 -38.41 11.82 16.87
N ILE A 8 -38.65 10.60 16.38
CA ILE A 8 -37.58 9.66 16.00
C ILE A 8 -36.76 10.25 14.85
N LYS A 9 -37.40 10.75 13.78
CA LYS A 9 -36.69 11.35 12.64
C LYS A 9 -35.84 12.56 13.05
N ALA A 10 -36.37 13.43 13.90
CA ALA A 10 -35.65 14.61 14.39
C ALA A 10 -34.44 14.22 15.26
N ALA A 11 -34.59 13.24 16.14
CA ALA A 11 -33.49 12.72 16.95
C ALA A 11 -32.39 12.07 16.10
N THR A 12 -32.76 11.28 15.07
CA THR A 12 -31.81 10.68 14.14
C THR A 12 -31.08 11.73 13.31
N HIS A 13 -31.78 12.76 12.83
CA HIS A 13 -31.16 13.85 12.06
C HIS A 13 -30.15 14.63 12.91
N ASN A 14 -30.50 14.96 14.16
CA ASN A 14 -29.61 15.68 15.06
C ASN A 14 -28.38 14.85 15.48
N ALA A 15 -28.55 13.53 15.67
CA ALA A 15 -27.44 12.63 16.00
C ALA A 15 -26.46 12.47 14.82
N LEU A 16 -26.96 12.43 13.58
CA LEU A 16 -26.12 12.32 12.38
C LEU A 16 -25.46 13.65 11.99
N ALA A 17 -26.11 14.79 12.26
CA ALA A 17 -25.57 16.13 11.98
C ALA A 17 -24.36 16.50 12.84
N GLY A 18 -24.15 15.82 13.98
CA GLY A 18 -23.00 16.02 14.86
C GLY A 18 -21.78 15.16 14.54
N LEU A 19 -21.86 14.27 13.54
CA LEU A 19 -20.73 13.44 13.15
C LEU A 19 -19.73 14.26 12.31
N PRO A 20 -18.42 14.14 12.56
CA PRO A 20 -17.44 14.74 11.69
C PRO A 20 -17.58 14.16 10.27
N GLU A 21 -17.29 14.95 9.24
CA GLU A 21 -17.21 14.43 7.88
C GLU A 21 -16.22 13.27 7.85
N LEU A 22 -16.73 12.09 7.53
CA LEU A 22 -15.93 10.89 7.54
C LEU A 22 -15.12 10.85 6.25
N ASN A 23 -13.82 11.12 6.37
CA ASN A 23 -12.92 11.08 5.23
C ASN A 23 -12.58 9.62 4.89
N THR A 24 -13.33 9.03 3.97
CA THR A 24 -13.12 7.65 3.49
C THR A 24 -11.75 7.46 2.85
N PHE A 25 -11.18 8.51 2.24
CA PHE A 25 -9.84 8.47 1.64
C PHE A 25 -8.74 8.23 2.69
N VAL A 26 -8.88 8.79 3.91
CA VAL A 26 -7.93 8.51 5.01
C VAL A 26 -8.05 7.06 5.47
N LEU A 27 -9.26 6.50 5.54
CA LEU A 27 -9.49 5.09 5.90
C LEU A 27 -8.94 4.12 4.84
N GLU A 28 -9.08 4.45 3.56
CA GLU A 28 -8.50 3.69 2.44
C GLU A 28 -6.96 3.65 2.52
N SER A 29 -6.33 4.76 2.91
CA SER A 29 -4.87 4.89 2.94
C SER A 29 -4.15 4.21 4.12
N ILE A 30 -4.83 4.00 5.26
CA ILE A 30 -4.19 3.53 6.50
C ILE A 30 -4.24 2.00 6.65
N LEU A 31 -5.27 1.36 6.07
CA LEU A 31 -5.60 -0.03 6.41
C LEU A 31 -5.49 -0.99 5.22
N PHE A 32 -5.42 -0.50 3.97
CA PHE A 32 -5.51 -1.35 2.79
C PHE A 32 -4.31 -1.17 1.86
N ARG A 33 -3.83 -2.30 1.32
CA ARG A 33 -2.63 -2.38 0.49
C ARG A 33 -3.08 -2.44 -0.96
N ASN A 34 -2.65 -1.51 -1.81
CA ASN A 34 -3.08 -1.32 -3.22
C ASN A 34 -4.43 -0.61 -3.36
N GLU A 35 -5.16 -0.83 -4.47
CA GLU A 35 -6.47 -0.23 -4.79
C GLU A 35 -7.63 -0.90 -4.00
N ASP A 36 -7.32 -1.60 -2.90
CA ASP A 36 -8.31 -2.22 -2.03
C ASP A 36 -9.18 -1.12 -1.41
N SER A 37 -10.48 -1.17 -1.71
CA SER A 37 -11.45 -0.17 -1.26
C SER A 37 -12.31 -0.71 -0.13
N VAL A 38 -12.66 0.17 0.80
CA VAL A 38 -13.61 -0.14 1.86
C VAL A 38 -15.00 0.26 1.41
N SER A 39 -15.89 -0.70 1.30
CA SER A 39 -17.32 -0.42 1.24
C SER A 39 -17.91 -0.54 2.64
N LEU A 40 -18.51 0.54 3.13
CA LEU A 40 -19.21 0.56 4.42
C LEU A 40 -20.61 -0.01 4.24
N ASN A 41 -20.93 -1.09 4.94
CA ASN A 41 -22.19 -1.82 4.80
C ASN A 41 -23.21 -1.40 5.87
N SER A 42 -22.76 -1.08 7.08
CA SER A 42 -23.63 -0.59 8.14
C SER A 42 -22.88 0.33 9.11
N CYS A 43 -23.65 1.19 9.76
CA CYS A 43 -23.18 2.15 10.76
C CYS A 43 -24.18 2.14 11.92
N SER A 44 -23.71 1.92 13.14
CA SER A 44 -24.53 1.97 14.34
C SER A 44 -23.90 2.90 15.38
N LEU A 45 -24.76 3.63 16.10
CA LEU A 45 -24.38 4.61 17.12
C LEU A 45 -25.11 4.36 18.45
N PRO A 46 -24.93 3.18 19.09
CA PRO A 46 -25.55 2.90 20.38
C PRO A 46 -24.81 3.53 21.59
N ASN A 47 -23.71 4.27 21.34
CA ASN A 47 -23.03 5.23 22.22
C ASN A 47 -21.68 5.60 21.57
N ASP A 48 -21.03 4.60 20.97
CA ASP A 48 -19.85 4.71 20.11
C ASP A 48 -20.23 4.47 18.64
N LEU A 49 -19.43 5.03 17.73
CA LEU A 49 -19.57 4.80 16.29
C LEU A 49 -18.96 3.45 15.91
N VAL A 50 -19.80 2.49 15.54
CA VAL A 50 -19.37 1.23 14.94
C VAL A 50 -19.72 1.23 13.46
N MET A 51 -18.70 1.05 12.62
CA MET A 51 -18.84 0.97 11.18
C MET A 51 -18.38 -0.40 10.72
N GLN A 52 -19.29 -1.17 10.12
CA GLN A 52 -18.97 -2.46 9.54
C GLN A 52 -18.93 -2.31 8.03
N GLY A 53 -17.79 -2.64 7.45
CA GLY A 53 -17.57 -2.62 6.01
C GLY A 53 -16.96 -3.91 5.52
N THR A 54 -17.08 -4.14 4.22
CA THR A 54 -16.31 -5.15 3.53
C THR A 54 -15.11 -4.47 2.89
N VAL A 55 -13.96 -5.11 3.07
CA VAL A 55 -12.76 -4.76 2.34
C VAL A 55 -12.82 -5.56 1.06
N GLY A 56 -13.13 -4.89 -0.05
CA GLY A 56 -13.08 -5.51 -1.35
C GLY A 56 -11.63 -5.59 -1.80
N HIS A 57 -11.21 -6.75 -2.31
CA HIS A 57 -10.08 -6.74 -3.24
C HIS A 57 -10.53 -5.91 -4.43
N SER A 58 -9.79 -4.85 -4.76
CA SER A 58 -9.65 -4.58 -6.19
C SER A 58 -9.05 -5.87 -6.75
N PHE A 59 -9.81 -6.65 -7.50
CA PHE A 59 -9.31 -7.92 -8.02
C PHE A 59 -8.21 -7.59 -9.03
N SER A 60 -6.99 -7.32 -8.56
CA SER A 60 -5.85 -7.33 -9.45
C SER A 60 -5.69 -8.77 -9.88
N ALA A 61 -5.80 -9.02 -11.19
CA ALA A 61 -5.68 -10.35 -11.76
C ALA A 61 -4.32 -11.01 -11.43
N TYR A 62 -3.38 -10.24 -10.89
CA TYR A 62 -2.04 -10.67 -10.50
C TYR A 62 -1.46 -9.78 -9.40
N LYS A 63 -0.48 -10.31 -8.66
CA LYS A 63 0.32 -9.55 -7.68
C LYS A 63 1.79 -9.50 -8.09
N ILE A 64 2.51 -8.46 -7.69
CA ILE A 64 3.96 -8.42 -7.86
C ILE A 64 4.63 -9.20 -6.71
N THR A 65 5.58 -10.06 -7.05
CA THR A 65 6.44 -10.78 -6.11
C THR A 65 7.91 -10.37 -6.30
N PRO A 66 8.62 -9.96 -5.23
CA PRO A 66 8.09 -9.67 -3.90
C PRO A 66 7.30 -8.36 -3.86
N MET A 67 6.34 -8.24 -2.95
CA MET A 67 5.54 -7.02 -2.75
C MET A 67 6.38 -5.88 -2.13
N ALA A 68 7.43 -6.24 -1.40
CA ALA A 68 8.41 -5.31 -0.85
C ALA A 68 9.81 -5.91 -0.96
N HIS A 69 10.78 -5.12 -1.41
CA HIS A 69 12.18 -5.54 -1.51
C HIS A 69 13.10 -4.46 -0.93
N ILE A 70 14.14 -4.89 -0.21
CA ILE A 70 15.20 -4.02 0.31
C ILE A 70 16.50 -4.49 -0.32
N MET A 71 17.23 -3.57 -0.95
CA MET A 71 18.47 -3.89 -1.65
C MET A 71 19.50 -2.77 -1.52
N PRO A 72 20.81 -3.09 -1.55
CA PRO A 72 21.83 -2.07 -1.67
C PRO A 72 21.87 -1.48 -3.08
N VAL A 73 22.50 -0.31 -3.23
CA VAL A 73 22.88 0.22 -4.55
C VAL A 73 23.78 -0.76 -5.31
N GLY A 74 23.72 -0.71 -6.64
CA GLY A 74 24.62 -1.46 -7.53
C GLY A 74 24.22 -2.92 -7.81
N THR A 75 23.19 -3.45 -7.15
CA THR A 75 22.60 -4.76 -7.51
C THR A 75 21.31 -4.55 -8.30
N THR A 76 20.95 -5.49 -9.18
CA THR A 76 19.64 -5.50 -9.86
C THR A 76 18.69 -6.46 -9.16
N HIS A 77 17.38 -6.25 -9.34
CA HIS A 77 16.36 -7.14 -8.80
C HIS A 77 15.29 -7.46 -9.84
N GLN A 78 14.93 -8.74 -9.95
CA GLN A 78 13.90 -9.21 -10.86
C GLN A 78 12.55 -9.27 -10.15
N PHE A 79 11.66 -8.34 -10.47
CA PHE A 79 10.26 -8.44 -10.08
C PHE A 79 9.51 -9.39 -11.00
N ARG A 80 8.51 -10.10 -10.46
CA ARG A 80 7.65 -11.00 -11.23
C ARG A 80 6.21 -10.76 -10.86
N VAL A 81 5.30 -11.17 -11.74
CA VAL A 81 3.87 -11.24 -11.41
C VAL A 81 3.47 -12.68 -11.10
N GLU A 82 2.55 -12.84 -10.16
CA GLU A 82 1.90 -14.11 -9.84
C GLU A 82 0.39 -14.00 -10.11
N PRO A 83 -0.21 -14.99 -10.82
CA PRO A 83 0.42 -16.18 -11.36
C PRO A 83 1.29 -15.90 -12.61
N ALA A 84 2.32 -16.71 -12.84
CA ALA A 84 3.28 -16.55 -13.95
C ALA A 84 2.65 -16.70 -15.35
N THR A 85 1.39 -17.15 -15.43
CA THR A 85 0.61 -17.20 -16.67
C THR A 85 0.20 -15.82 -17.18
N VAL A 86 0.35 -14.77 -16.36
CA VAL A 86 0.05 -13.40 -16.74
C VAL A 86 1.21 -12.81 -17.53
N THR A 87 1.02 -12.70 -18.85
CA THR A 87 1.95 -12.08 -19.81
C THR A 87 1.59 -10.62 -20.10
N ASP A 88 2.41 -9.92 -20.88
CA ASP A 88 2.11 -8.57 -21.43
C ASP A 88 1.88 -7.50 -20.35
N VAL A 89 2.63 -7.61 -19.26
CA VAL A 89 2.66 -6.63 -18.19
C VAL A 89 3.66 -5.54 -18.54
N VAL A 90 3.23 -4.28 -18.45
CA VAL A 90 4.10 -3.12 -18.62
C VAL A 90 4.58 -2.66 -17.25
N TRP A 91 5.90 -2.58 -17.10
CA TRP A 91 6.55 -2.18 -15.86
C TRP A 91 6.96 -0.72 -15.88
N SER A 92 6.81 -0.03 -14.74
CA SER A 92 7.36 1.31 -14.52
C SER A 92 7.79 1.51 -13.07
N VAL A 93 8.54 2.58 -12.81
CA VAL A 93 8.97 2.95 -11.46
C VAL A 93 8.76 4.44 -11.18
N GLU A 94 8.29 4.72 -9.98
CA GLU A 94 7.90 6.02 -9.49
C GLU A 94 8.59 6.30 -8.14
N SER A 95 9.07 7.52 -7.94
CA SER A 95 9.59 7.93 -6.62
C SER A 95 8.45 8.09 -5.62
N VAL A 96 8.62 7.57 -4.41
CA VAL A 96 7.67 7.77 -3.29
C VAL A 96 8.03 9.03 -2.51
N SER A 97 9.30 9.46 -2.54
CA SER A 97 9.82 10.59 -1.75
C SER A 97 9.51 11.97 -2.34
N GLY A 98 8.76 12.05 -3.44
CA GLY A 98 8.30 13.30 -4.05
C GLY A 98 9.37 14.05 -4.86
N ASP A 99 10.64 13.74 -4.66
CA ASP A 99 11.77 14.15 -5.49
C ASP A 99 11.87 13.24 -6.72
N GLY A 100 10.94 13.40 -7.67
CA GLY A 100 10.84 12.57 -8.89
C GLY A 100 12.09 12.51 -9.79
N THR A 101 13.16 13.22 -9.43
CA THR A 101 14.45 13.26 -10.12
C THR A 101 15.40 12.12 -9.77
N LEU A 102 15.32 11.55 -8.56
CA LEU A 102 16.24 10.49 -8.11
C LEU A 102 15.52 9.15 -8.04
N LYS A 103 15.46 8.46 -9.17
CA LYS A 103 14.79 7.17 -9.30
C LYS A 103 15.58 6.19 -10.16
N GLY A 104 15.42 4.90 -9.86
CA GLY A 104 15.97 3.81 -10.66
C GLY A 104 15.25 3.66 -11.99
N THR A 105 15.63 2.62 -12.71
CA THR A 105 14.99 2.22 -13.97
C THR A 105 14.50 0.79 -13.85
N ILE A 106 13.45 0.46 -14.58
CA ILE A 106 12.96 -0.90 -14.70
C ILE A 106 12.73 -1.21 -16.17
N ASP A 107 13.17 -2.39 -16.60
CA ASP A 107 12.89 -2.85 -17.95
C ASP A 107 11.36 -3.04 -18.11
N THR A 108 10.79 -2.33 -19.08
CA THR A 108 9.34 -2.22 -19.26
C THR A 108 8.66 -3.54 -19.60
N SER A 109 9.41 -4.54 -20.08
CA SER A 109 8.88 -5.83 -20.56
C SER A 109 9.18 -6.99 -19.60
N THR A 110 10.34 -6.97 -18.95
CA THR A 110 10.82 -8.07 -18.12
C THR A 110 10.61 -7.80 -16.63
N GLY A 111 10.55 -6.54 -16.19
CA GLY A 111 10.48 -6.21 -14.76
C GLY A 111 11.83 -6.26 -14.03
N LEU A 112 12.94 -6.24 -14.78
CA LEU A 112 14.28 -6.15 -14.19
C LEU A 112 14.56 -4.72 -13.74
N TYR A 113 14.62 -4.52 -12.43
CA TYR A 113 14.87 -3.23 -11.78
C TYR A 113 16.37 -2.98 -11.55
N THR A 114 16.80 -1.76 -11.84
CA THR A 114 18.15 -1.24 -11.62
C THR A 114 18.07 0.02 -10.74
N PRO A 115 18.73 0.04 -9.57
CA PRO A 115 18.70 1.18 -8.66
C PRO A 115 19.45 2.39 -9.25
N PRO A 116 19.08 3.62 -8.84
CA PRO A 116 19.82 4.82 -9.23
C PRO A 116 21.17 4.90 -8.50
N ASP A 117 22.05 5.75 -9.01
CA ASP A 117 23.24 6.15 -8.26
C ASP A 117 22.85 7.07 -7.08
N LEU A 118 23.25 6.68 -5.87
CA LEU A 118 23.01 7.44 -4.64
C LEU A 118 24.27 8.16 -4.13
N SER A 119 25.35 8.23 -4.92
CA SER A 119 26.61 8.89 -4.54
C SER A 119 26.38 10.33 -4.02
N GLY A 120 25.61 11.13 -4.76
CA GLY A 120 25.23 12.51 -4.42
C GLY A 120 24.00 12.65 -3.51
N PHE A 121 23.33 11.56 -3.16
CA PHE A 121 22.13 11.60 -2.32
C PHE A 121 22.50 11.80 -0.85
N LYS A 122 21.85 12.76 -0.17
CA LYS A 122 22.14 13.08 1.24
C LYS A 122 21.52 12.10 2.23
N GLY A 123 20.45 11.38 1.85
CA GLY A 123 19.80 10.41 2.71
C GLY A 123 20.47 9.03 2.70
N ASP A 124 20.05 8.16 3.61
CA ASP A 124 20.57 6.80 3.75
C ASP A 124 19.90 5.79 2.82
N PHE A 125 18.67 6.07 2.39
CA PHE A 125 17.90 5.23 1.48
C PHE A 125 16.87 6.03 0.70
N ILE A 126 16.50 5.52 -0.46
CA ILE A 126 15.31 5.97 -1.21
C ILE A 126 14.23 4.89 -1.18
N ARG A 127 12.99 5.30 -1.36
CA ARG A 127 11.85 4.40 -1.56
C ARG A 127 11.17 4.70 -2.87
N GLU A 128 10.90 3.66 -3.62
CA GLU A 128 10.26 3.76 -4.92
C GLU A 128 9.15 2.73 -5.03
N ARG A 129 8.16 3.07 -5.84
CA ARG A 129 7.03 2.23 -6.16
C ARG A 129 7.25 1.64 -7.55
N VAL A 130 7.32 0.32 -7.60
CA VAL A 130 7.29 -0.46 -8.83
C VAL A 130 5.84 -0.68 -9.21
N VAL A 131 5.50 -0.41 -10.46
CA VAL A 131 4.14 -0.50 -11.00
C VAL A 131 4.12 -1.56 -12.10
N ALA A 132 3.14 -2.45 -12.04
CA ALA A 132 2.89 -3.47 -13.06
C ALA A 132 1.47 -3.29 -13.61
N LYS A 133 1.35 -2.90 -14.88
CA LYS A 133 0.08 -2.58 -15.52
C LYS A 133 -0.25 -3.54 -16.67
N LYS A 134 -1.49 -4.03 -16.69
CA LYS A 134 -2.06 -4.84 -17.79
C LYS A 134 -3.53 -4.46 -17.98
N GLY A 135 -3.83 -3.74 -19.06
CA GLY A 135 -5.16 -3.17 -19.29
C GLY A 135 -5.54 -2.20 -18.16
N ASN A 136 -6.64 -2.50 -17.46
CA ASN A 136 -7.12 -1.72 -16.32
C ASN A 136 -6.59 -2.20 -14.96
N TYR A 137 -5.88 -3.33 -14.93
CA TYR A 137 -5.29 -3.85 -13.70
C TYR A 137 -3.93 -3.21 -13.45
N VAL A 138 -3.73 -2.75 -12.22
CA VAL A 138 -2.49 -2.16 -11.74
C VAL A 138 -2.14 -2.82 -10.41
N SER A 139 -0.90 -3.26 -10.30
CA SER A 139 -0.33 -3.79 -9.06
C SER A 139 0.91 -2.99 -8.68
N TYR A 140 1.14 -2.87 -7.38
CA TYR A 140 2.25 -2.11 -6.84
C TYR A 140 3.16 -2.99 -5.99
N ALA A 141 4.44 -2.66 -6.00
CA ALA A 141 5.43 -3.17 -5.07
C ALA A 141 6.33 -2.03 -4.59
N LEU A 142 6.90 -2.19 -3.41
CA LEU A 142 7.82 -1.21 -2.83
C LEU A 142 9.26 -1.70 -2.96
N VAL A 143 10.15 -0.85 -3.45
CA VAL A 143 11.60 -1.10 -3.38
C VAL A 143 12.26 -0.03 -2.51
N SER A 144 13.09 -0.47 -1.57
CA SER A 144 13.92 0.38 -0.73
C SER A 144 15.38 0.17 -1.10
N VAL A 145 16.01 1.20 -1.64
CA VAL A 145 17.42 1.15 -2.06
C VAL A 145 18.27 1.82 -0.98
N LEU A 146 19.16 1.04 -0.37
CA LEU A 146 20.06 1.50 0.68
C LEU A 146 21.37 2.02 0.06
N LYS A 147 21.79 3.22 0.46
CA LYS A 147 23.10 3.79 0.08
C LYS A 147 24.26 3.00 0.69
N LYS A 148 24.06 2.42 1.87
CA LYS A 148 25.05 1.59 2.58
C LYS A 148 24.49 0.21 2.84
N THR A 149 25.33 -0.82 2.71
CA THR A 149 25.02 -2.16 3.21
C THR A 149 25.04 -2.16 4.73
N ILE A 150 23.89 -2.43 5.37
CA ILE A 150 23.86 -2.74 6.79
C ILE A 150 24.15 -4.23 6.94
N THR A 151 25.35 -4.59 7.40
CA THR A 151 25.65 -5.95 7.83
C THR A 151 25.03 -6.16 9.21
N VAL A 152 23.89 -6.84 9.27
CA VAL A 152 23.29 -7.26 10.55
C VAL A 152 23.95 -8.58 10.98
N ASN A 153 24.67 -8.58 12.11
CA ASN A 153 25.23 -9.79 12.71
C ASN A 153 24.49 -10.08 14.03
N PRO A 154 23.41 -10.89 14.01
CA PRO A 154 22.66 -11.18 15.22
C PRO A 154 23.44 -12.13 16.12
N LEU A 155 23.66 -11.74 17.38
CA LEU A 155 24.14 -12.65 18.42
C LEU A 155 22.97 -13.48 18.94
N LEU A 156 22.96 -14.79 18.65
CA LEU A 156 22.02 -15.72 19.26
C LEU A 156 22.60 -16.21 20.59
N THR A 157 21.89 -15.97 21.69
CA THR A 157 22.20 -16.56 23.00
C THR A 157 21.09 -17.52 23.39
N VAL A 158 21.43 -18.82 23.46
CA VAL A 158 20.52 -19.84 23.99
C VAL A 158 20.70 -19.92 25.50
N LYS A 159 19.64 -19.63 26.25
CA LYS A 159 19.61 -19.88 27.70
C LYS A 159 18.89 -21.19 27.96
N THR A 160 19.65 -22.24 28.24
CA THR A 160 19.08 -23.49 28.77
C THR A 160 18.72 -23.27 30.23
N ILE A 161 17.46 -23.49 30.58
CA ILE A 161 17.00 -23.54 31.98
C ILE A 161 17.19 -24.99 32.42
N GLY A 162 18.08 -25.21 33.40
CA GLY A 162 18.22 -26.46 34.14
C GLY A 162 17.41 -26.44 35.43
#